data_AF-D6RS43-F1
#
_entry.id   AF-D6RS43-F1
#
_cell.length_a   1.000
_cell.length_b   1.000
_cell.length_c   1.000
_cell.angle_alpha   90.00
_cell.angle_beta   90.00
_cell.angle_gamma   90.00
#
_symmetry.space_group_name_H-M   'P 1'
#
loop_
_entity.id
_entity.type
_entity.pdbx_description
1 polymer ?
#
loop_
_entity_poly.entity_id
_entity_poly.type
_entity_poly.pdbx_seq_one_letter_code
_entity_poly.pdbx_strand_id
1 'polypeptide(L)'
;MTNIHFMLCTAFLLALTGASVNRTHLMSVLLCMEGMMLTLVVSTTLLSMNSHHLVPMSIIMLALGACEASAGLALLTTTTQKNTNDHLKNLNLLQC
;
A
#
# COMPACT_ATOMS: atom_id res chain seq x y z
N MET A 1 -15.74 -20.00 0.16
CA MET A 1 -14.58 -19.55 -0.64
C MET A 1 -14.91 -18.32 -1.48
N THR A 2 -15.94 -18.34 -2.33
CA THR A 2 -16.30 -17.19 -3.20
C THR A 2 -16.59 -15.88 -2.47
N ASN A 3 -17.34 -15.92 -1.34
CA ASN A 3 -17.72 -14.71 -0.61
C ASN A 3 -16.52 -14.00 0.07
N ILE A 4 -15.55 -14.78 0.58
CA ILE A 4 -14.32 -14.24 1.18
C ILE A 4 -13.45 -13.56 0.11
N HIS A 5 -13.30 -14.19 -1.06
CA HIS A 5 -12.59 -13.57 -2.18
C HIS A 5 -13.29 -12.29 -2.66
N PHE A 6 -14.62 -12.27 -2.70
CA PHE A 6 -15.37 -11.06 -3.03
C PHE A 6 -15.10 -9.93 -2.02
N MET A 7 -15.15 -10.21 -0.72
CA MET A 7 -14.82 -9.23 0.33
C MET A 7 -13.37 -8.73 0.25
N LEU A 8 -12.42 -9.59 -0.11
CA LEU A 8 -11.02 -9.20 -0.32
C LEU A 8 -10.86 -8.30 -1.55
N CYS A 9 -11.54 -8.63 -2.67
CA CYS A 9 -11.51 -7.81 -3.87
C CYS A 9 -12.14 -6.44 -3.63
N THR A 10 -13.27 -6.36 -2.92
CA THR A 10 -13.90 -5.07 -2.60
C THR A 10 -13.02 -4.26 -1.65
N ALA A 11 -12.40 -4.88 -0.65
CA ALA A 11 -11.44 -4.21 0.24
C ALA A 11 -10.22 -3.65 -0.51
N PHE A 12 -9.67 -4.41 -1.48
CA PHE A 12 -8.58 -3.95 -2.33
C PHE A 12 -9.00 -2.74 -3.18
N LEU A 13 -10.19 -2.80 -3.81
CA LEU A 13 -10.72 -1.69 -4.60
C LEU A 13 -11.00 -0.44 -3.74
N LEU A 14 -11.53 -0.62 -2.52
CA LEU A 14 -11.72 0.47 -1.56
C LEU A 14 -10.39 1.13 -1.19
N ALA A 15 -9.35 0.35 -0.89
CA ALA A 15 -8.01 0.87 -0.60
C ALA A 15 -7.39 1.60 -1.81
N LEU A 16 -7.58 1.08 -3.03
CA LEU A 16 -7.14 1.73 -4.26
C LEU A 16 -7.86 3.07 -4.49
N THR A 17 -9.18 3.11 -4.32
CA THR A 17 -9.95 4.36 -4.42
C THR A 17 -9.50 5.36 -3.37
N GLY A 18 -9.27 4.94 -2.13
CA GLY A 18 -8.74 5.77 -1.05
C GLY A 18 -7.38 6.38 -1.37
N ALA A 19 -6.46 5.59 -1.95
CA ALA A 19 -5.16 6.09 -2.39
C ALA A 19 -5.27 7.16 -3.50
N SER A 20 -6.21 7.01 -4.44
CA SER A 20 -6.39 7.97 -5.54
C SER A 20 -7.05 9.29 -5.14
N VAL A 21 -7.91 9.27 -4.11
CA VAL A 21 -8.72 10.41 -3.64
C VAL A 21 -7.97 11.23 -2.57
N ASN A 22 -7.15 10.58 -1.74
CA ASN A 22 -6.40 11.25 -0.68
C ASN A 22 -5.21 12.07 -1.24
N ARG A 23 -5.51 13.30 -1.67
CA ARG A 23 -4.53 14.24 -2.27
C ARG A 23 -3.75 15.07 -1.25
N THR A 24 -4.08 15.02 0.05
CA THR A 24 -3.59 16.02 1.01
C THR A 24 -2.49 15.52 1.95
N HIS A 25 -2.50 14.26 2.37
CA HIS A 25 -1.51 13.74 3.31
C HIS A 25 -0.86 12.47 2.77
N LEU A 26 0.45 12.52 2.55
CA LEU A 26 1.22 11.35 2.10
C LEU A 26 1.08 10.16 3.05
N MET A 27 0.97 10.39 4.37
CA MET A 27 0.70 9.35 5.38
C MET A 27 -0.57 8.54 5.08
N SER A 28 -1.64 9.19 4.65
CA SER A 28 -2.92 8.50 4.35
C SER A 28 -2.80 7.63 3.09
N VAL A 29 -1.99 8.03 2.13
CA VAL A 29 -1.69 7.24 0.92
C VAL A 29 -0.83 6.03 1.29
N LEU A 30 0.19 6.20 2.15
CA LEU A 30 1.02 5.09 2.62
C LEU A 30 0.20 4.03 3.36
N LEU A 31 -0.73 4.44 4.24
CA LEU A 31 -1.65 3.53 4.91
C LEU A 31 -2.57 2.78 3.93
N CYS A 32 -3.06 3.46 2.88
CA CYS A 32 -3.85 2.80 1.84
C CYS A 32 -3.01 1.77 1.05
N MET A 33 -1.74 2.06 0.76
CA MET A 33 -0.82 1.11 0.12
C MET A 33 -0.57 -0.12 1.01
N GLU A 34 -0.39 0.08 2.31
CA GLU A 34 -0.24 -1.01 3.27
C GLU A 34 -1.50 -1.88 3.36
N GLY A 35 -2.69 -1.27 3.34
CA GLY A 35 -3.97 -1.98 3.24
C GLY A 35 -4.10 -2.82 1.96
N MET A 36 -3.68 -2.29 0.80
CA MET A 36 -3.66 -3.06 -0.45
C MET A 36 -2.74 -4.28 -0.35
N MET A 37 -1.54 -4.13 0.20
CA MET A 37 -0.61 -5.26 0.37
C MET A 37 -1.12 -6.30 1.34
N LEU A 38 -1.77 -5.88 2.44
CA LEU A 38 -2.41 -6.80 3.37
C LEU A 38 -3.47 -7.66 2.68
N THR A 39 -4.37 -7.07 1.89
CA THR A 39 -5.40 -7.84 1.17
C THR A 39 -4.81 -8.83 0.16
N LEU A 40 -3.72 -8.46 -0.52
CA LEU A 40 -3.01 -9.38 -1.42
C LEU A 40 -2.34 -10.53 -0.65
N VAL A 41 -1.69 -10.27 0.49
CA VAL A 41 -1.08 -11.32 1.33
C VAL A 41 -2.15 -12.28 1.88
N VAL A 42 -3.28 -11.77 2.35
CA VAL A 42 -4.38 -12.63 2.82
C VAL A 42 -4.96 -13.47 1.67
N SER A 43 -5.08 -12.92 0.46
CA SER A 43 -5.58 -13.68 -0.69
C SER A 43 -4.63 -14.81 -1.12
N THR A 44 -3.31 -14.55 -1.10
CA THR A 44 -2.29 -15.53 -1.49
C THR A 44 -2.07 -16.61 -0.43
N THR A 45 -2.20 -16.27 0.86
CA THR A 45 -2.19 -17.25 1.95
C THR A 45 -3.41 -18.17 1.94
N LEU A 46 -4.60 -17.66 1.64
CA LEU A 46 -5.78 -18.51 1.43
C LEU A 46 -5.58 -19.48 0.26
N LEU A 47 -4.92 -19.04 -0.81
CA LEU A 47 -4.60 -19.89 -1.96
C LEU A 47 -3.49 -20.91 -1.64
N SER A 48 -2.55 -20.56 -0.75
CA SER A 48 -1.46 -21.45 -0.35
C SER A 48 -1.93 -22.63 0.52
N MET A 49 -3.05 -22.50 1.22
CA MET A 49 -3.69 -23.62 1.94
C MET A 49 -4.05 -24.78 0.99
N ASN A 50 -4.38 -24.47 -0.27
CA ASN A 50 -4.62 -25.48 -1.31
C ASN A 50 -3.35 -25.85 -2.09
N SER A 51 -2.29 -25.02 -2.04
CA SER A 51 -1.09 -25.16 -2.86
C SER A 51 0.16 -24.63 -2.14
N HIS A 52 0.89 -25.53 -1.50
CA HIS A 52 2.00 -25.20 -0.60
C HIS A 52 3.17 -24.45 -1.29
N HIS A 53 3.25 -24.50 -2.62
CA HIS A 53 4.25 -23.76 -3.41
C HIS A 53 4.10 -22.24 -3.36
N LEU A 54 2.95 -21.72 -2.93
CA LEU A 54 2.69 -20.28 -2.86
C LEU A 54 3.13 -19.64 -1.54
N VAL A 55 3.53 -20.43 -0.54
CA VAL A 55 4.05 -19.94 0.75
C VAL A 55 5.26 -19.00 0.58
N PRO A 56 6.33 -19.35 -0.17
CA PRO A 56 7.45 -18.43 -0.38
C PRO A 56 7.05 -17.14 -1.10
N MET A 57 6.10 -17.20 -2.04
CA MET A 57 5.59 -15.99 -2.71
C MET A 57 4.94 -15.01 -1.74
N SER A 58 4.12 -15.49 -0.80
CA SER A 58 3.51 -14.63 0.23
C SER A 58 4.54 -13.95 1.12
N ILE A 59 5.64 -14.64 1.46
CA ILE A 59 6.70 -14.09 2.33
C ILE A 59 7.51 -13.04 1.57
N ILE A 60 7.87 -13.31 0.31
CA ILE A 60 8.59 -12.35 -0.55
C ILE A 60 7.75 -11.09 -0.76
N MET A 61 6.45 -11.25 -1.02
CA MET A 61 5.55 -10.11 -1.22
C MET A 61 5.42 -9.24 0.03
N LEU A 62 5.40 -9.85 1.22
CA LEU A 62 5.40 -9.12 2.49
C LEU A 62 6.71 -8.36 2.72
N ALA A 63 7.86 -8.97 2.40
CA ALA A 63 9.18 -8.34 2.54
C ALA A 63 9.34 -7.13 1.60
N LEU A 64 8.94 -7.27 0.34
CA LEU A 64 8.92 -6.15 -0.62
C LEU A 64 7.99 -5.04 -0.14
N GLY A 65 6.85 -5.40 0.45
CA GLY A 65 5.95 -4.41 1.01
C GLY A 65 6.51 -3.60 2.17
N ALA A 66 7.21 -4.25 3.10
CA ALA A 66 7.92 -3.54 4.16
C ALA A 66 9.01 -2.59 3.60
N CYS A 67 9.68 -2.99 2.52
CA CYS A 67 10.67 -2.16 1.84
C CYS A 67 10.04 -0.90 1.23
N GLU A 68 8.97 -1.05 0.46
CA GLU A 68 8.22 0.07 -0.13
C GLU A 68 7.70 1.03 0.94
N ALA A 69 7.16 0.51 2.05
CA ALA A 69 6.71 1.33 3.17
C ALA A 69 7.87 2.13 3.79
N SER A 70 9.02 1.48 4.03
CA SER A 70 10.21 2.14 4.57
C SER A 70 10.76 3.25 3.66
N ALA A 71 10.79 3.02 2.34
CA ALA A 71 11.17 4.01 1.36
C ALA A 71 10.15 5.17 1.31
N GLY A 72 8.85 4.87 1.39
CA GLY A 72 7.79 5.86 1.47
C GLY A 72 7.88 6.77 2.71
N LEU A 73 8.18 6.19 3.88
CA LEU A 73 8.43 6.93 5.11
C LEU A 73 9.71 7.79 5.02
N ALA A 74 10.79 7.26 4.43
CA ALA A 74 12.01 8.03 4.19
C ALA A 74 11.71 9.26 3.30
N LEU A 75 10.97 9.08 2.20
CA LEU A 75 10.53 10.20 1.36
C LEU A 75 9.70 11.20 2.16
N LEU A 76 8.76 10.73 2.99
CA LEU A 76 7.95 11.59 3.83
C LEU A 76 8.82 12.48 4.72
N THR A 77 9.77 11.89 5.47
CA THR A 77 10.68 12.67 6.32
C THR A 77 11.52 13.69 5.55
N THR A 78 11.95 13.38 4.32
CA THR A 78 12.68 14.36 3.49
C THR A 78 11.78 15.48 2.98
N THR A 79 10.51 15.20 2.67
CA THR A 79 9.55 16.21 2.23
C THR A 79 9.13 17.12 3.36
N THR A 80 9.00 16.62 4.60
CA THR A 80 8.66 17.42 5.77
C THR A 80 9.83 18.28 6.28
N GLN A 81 11.06 17.83 6.06
CA GLN A 81 12.24 18.65 6.33
C GLN A 81 12.43 19.79 5.30
N LYS A 82 12.09 19.57 4.03
CA LYS A 82 12.22 20.60 2.96
C LYS A 82 11.03 21.54 2.87
N ASN A 83 9.82 21.01 3.05
CA ASN A 83 8.58 21.76 3.11
C ASN A 83 8.01 21.57 4.51
N THR A 84 7.76 22.66 5.24
CA THR A 84 7.29 22.65 6.64
C THR A 84 5.96 21.89 6.88
N ASN A 85 5.39 21.24 5.88
CA ASN A 85 4.13 20.52 5.94
C ASN A 85 4.06 19.32 4.98
N ASP A 86 3.38 18.25 5.38
CA ASP A 86 3.24 16.95 4.72
C ASP A 86 2.32 16.97 3.48
N HIS A 87 2.00 18.16 2.96
CA HIS A 87 1.05 18.32 1.88
C HIS A 87 1.68 18.07 0.52
N LEU A 88 1.11 17.11 -0.22
CA LEU A 88 1.49 16.80 -1.60
C LEU A 88 1.37 18.01 -2.55
N LYS A 89 0.53 19.00 -2.20
CA LYS A 89 0.36 20.24 -2.98
C LYS A 89 1.62 21.11 -3.02
N ASN A 90 2.57 20.90 -2.10
CA ASN A 90 3.81 21.68 -2.00
C ASN A 90 4.95 21.09 -2.86
N LEU A 91 4.71 19.97 -3.57
CA LEU A 91 5.65 19.34 -4.51
C LEU A 91 5.54 19.91 -5.94
N ASN A 92 5.12 21.17 -6.10
CA ASN A 92 4.85 21.76 -7.42
C ASN A 92 6.10 22.30 -8.17
N LEU A 93 7.29 22.05 -7.64
CA LEU A 93 8.57 22.52 -8.21
C LEU A 93 8.93 21.86 -9.56
N LEU A 94 8.31 20.73 -9.90
CA LEU A 94 8.54 19.99 -11.15
C LEU A 94 7.55 20.34 -12.27
N GLN A 95 6.63 21.28 -12.05
CA GLN A 95 5.62 21.69 -13.03
C GLN A 95 6.15 22.73 -14.06
N CYS A 96 7.47 22.78 -14.28
CA CYS A 96 8.07 23.63 -15.32
C CYS A 96 7.72 23.12 -16.72
#